data_AF-K2DGX8-F1
#
_entry.id   AF-K2DGX8-F1
#
_cell.length_a   1.000
_cell.length_b   1.000
_cell.length_c   1.000
_cell.angle_alpha   90.00
_cell.angle_beta   90.00
_cell.angle_gamma   90.00
#
_symmetry.space_group_name_H-M   'P 1'
#
loop_
_entity.id
_entity.type
_entity.pdbx_description
1 polymer ?
#
loop_
_entity_poly.entity_id
_entity_poly.type
_entity_poly.pdbx_seq_one_letter_code
_entity_poly.pdbx_strand_id
1 'polypeptide(L)'
;MASVVQSFEAKELKKRSWSVRLADDLTSIFGSFLFLTINVIFFIFWILANTGNIPNITPFDQFPFPLMTTIVSLEAIILTLIVLMSQNRQSFISNLREEIDMQVNLTSEREITKILQILVKIAEKQGIRLDDKDLSEMLKEIEVSYLERKLEEQLEIKHSNPLQKVVNKVTSSLETRSPKV
;
A
#
# COMPACT_ATOMS: atom_id res chain seq x y z
N MET A 1 -11.62 -18.72 -2.65
CA MET A 1 -10.65 -17.63 -2.87
C MET A 1 -10.24 -16.97 -1.55
N ALA A 2 -11.14 -16.32 -0.79
CA ALA A 2 -10.80 -15.67 0.49
C ALA A 2 -10.17 -16.61 1.55
N SER A 3 -10.63 -17.86 1.62
CA SER A 3 -10.02 -18.88 2.51
C SER A 3 -8.62 -19.32 2.07
N VAL A 4 -8.31 -19.23 0.76
CA VAL A 4 -7.01 -19.61 0.20
C VAL A 4 -5.99 -18.51 0.46
N VAL A 5 -6.38 -17.24 0.30
CA VAL A 5 -5.54 -16.08 0.65
C VAL A 5 -5.25 -16.05 2.15
N GLN A 6 -6.27 -16.27 3.00
CA GLN A 6 -6.07 -16.42 4.45
C GLN A 6 -5.11 -17.56 4.79
N SER A 7 -5.15 -18.67 4.05
CA SER A 7 -4.25 -19.80 4.27
C SER A 7 -2.79 -19.53 3.84
N PHE A 8 -2.60 -18.62 2.87
CA PHE A 8 -1.28 -18.17 2.43
C PHE A 8 -0.70 -17.13 3.40
N GLU A 9 -1.47 -16.13 3.82
CA GLU A 9 -1.11 -15.23 4.92
C GLU A 9 -0.77 -16.02 6.18
N ALA A 10 -1.63 -16.97 6.57
CA ALA A 10 -1.39 -17.82 7.75
C ALA A 10 -0.15 -18.73 7.61
N LYS A 11 0.28 -19.08 6.39
CA LYS A 11 1.50 -19.86 6.15
C LYS A 11 2.77 -19.01 6.22
N GLU A 12 2.74 -17.77 5.74
CA GLU A 12 3.87 -16.82 5.88
C GLU A 12 4.00 -16.29 7.31
N LEU A 13 2.87 -16.04 7.99
CA LEU A 13 2.83 -15.62 9.39
C LEU A 13 3.40 -16.66 10.36
N LYS A 14 3.35 -17.96 10.00
CA LYS A 14 3.93 -19.04 10.82
C LYS A 14 5.45 -18.99 10.94
N LYS A 15 6.17 -18.25 10.08
CA LYS A 15 7.63 -18.10 10.17
C LYS A 15 8.10 -16.90 11.02
N ARG A 16 7.22 -15.99 11.47
CA ARG A 16 7.59 -14.82 12.31
C ARG A 16 6.59 -14.64 13.47
N SER A 17 6.76 -15.47 14.49
CA SER A 17 5.66 -15.89 15.38
C SER A 17 5.26 -14.93 16.52
N TRP A 18 6.04 -13.90 16.87
CA TRP A 18 5.73 -13.08 18.05
C TRP A 18 5.44 -11.60 17.74
N SER A 19 6.30 -10.95 16.96
CA SER A 19 6.19 -9.52 16.66
C SER A 19 4.96 -9.17 15.82
N VAL A 20 4.52 -10.07 14.94
CA VAL A 20 3.34 -9.82 14.08
C VAL A 20 2.05 -9.96 14.86
N ARG A 21 1.94 -10.96 15.74
CA ARG A 21 0.79 -11.09 16.65
C ARG A 21 0.66 -9.89 17.56
N LEU A 22 1.78 -9.45 18.15
CA LEU A 22 1.80 -8.22 18.95
C LEU A 22 1.40 -7.00 18.10
N ALA A 23 1.92 -6.86 16.88
CA ALA A 23 1.54 -5.75 16.02
C ALA A 23 0.05 -5.74 15.66
N ASP A 24 -0.55 -6.91 15.42
CA ASP A 24 -1.98 -7.03 15.10
C ASP A 24 -2.88 -6.75 16.31
N ASP A 25 -2.54 -7.31 17.47
CA ASP A 25 -3.26 -7.06 18.73
C ASP A 25 -3.17 -5.57 19.09
N LEU A 26 -1.96 -4.98 19.00
CA LEU A 26 -1.75 -3.55 19.25
C LEU A 26 -2.51 -2.69 18.24
N THR A 27 -2.49 -3.02 16.95
CA THR A 27 -3.23 -2.26 15.92
C THR A 27 -4.74 -2.28 16.20
N SER A 28 -5.29 -3.43 16.61
CA SER A 28 -6.70 -3.57 16.97
C SER A 28 -7.06 -2.73 18.21
N ILE A 29 -6.21 -2.75 19.23
CA ILE A 29 -6.40 -1.98 20.47
C ILE A 29 -6.29 -0.47 20.21
N PHE A 30 -5.25 -0.03 19.50
CA PHE A 30 -5.01 1.39 19.22
C PHE A 30 -5.96 1.98 18.16
N GLY A 31 -6.47 1.16 17.26
CA GLY A 31 -7.51 1.55 16.29
C GLY A 31 -8.91 1.64 16.88
N SER A 32 -9.10 1.23 18.15
CA SER A 32 -10.42 1.22 18.79
C SER A 32 -10.81 2.60 19.32
N PHE A 33 -12.08 2.96 19.13
CA PHE A 33 -12.68 4.17 19.72
C PHE A 33 -12.59 4.20 21.26
N LEU A 34 -12.50 3.03 21.89
CA LEU A 34 -12.34 2.91 23.34
C LEU A 34 -10.98 3.44 23.82
N PHE A 35 -9.90 3.19 23.06
CA PHE A 35 -8.55 3.65 23.42
C PHE A 35 -8.46 5.18 23.41
N LEU A 36 -9.06 5.82 22.39
CA LEU A 36 -9.19 7.28 22.33
C LEU A 36 -9.92 7.83 23.56
N THR A 37 -11.05 7.22 23.91
CA THR A 37 -11.89 7.68 25.04
C THR A 37 -11.14 7.59 26.37
N ILE A 38 -10.41 6.49 26.62
CA ILE A 38 -9.60 6.31 27.84
C ILE A 38 -8.51 7.38 27.93
N ASN A 39 -7.80 7.67 26.83
CA ASN A 39 -6.77 8.70 26.79
C ASN A 39 -7.32 10.10 27.10
N VAL A 40 -8.48 10.45 26.52
CA VAL A 40 -9.13 11.75 26.79
C VAL A 40 -9.51 11.86 28.27
N ILE A 41 -10.09 10.82 28.86
CA ILE A 41 -10.43 10.80 30.29
C ILE A 41 -9.17 10.92 31.15
N PHE A 42 -8.10 10.21 30.78
CA PHE A 42 -6.81 10.29 31.47
C PHE A 42 -6.25 11.71 31.45
N PHE A 43 -6.28 12.42 30.32
CA PHE A 43 -5.84 13.81 30.24
C PHE A 43 -6.68 14.76 31.10
N ILE A 44 -8.01 14.61 31.06
CA ILE A 44 -8.92 15.41 31.89
C ILE A 44 -8.62 15.18 33.38
N PHE A 45 -8.45 13.91 33.78
CA PHE A 45 -8.12 13.55 35.16
C PHE A 45 -6.76 14.10 35.58
N TRP A 46 -5.73 14.01 34.71
CA TRP A 46 -4.39 14.51 34.98
C TRP A 46 -4.38 16.04 35.18
N ILE A 47 -5.07 16.76 34.31
CA ILE A 47 -5.21 18.23 34.41
C ILE A 47 -5.93 18.59 35.71
N LEU A 48 -7.07 17.95 36.02
CA LEU A 48 -7.82 18.22 37.25
C LEU A 48 -7.00 17.94 38.52
N ALA A 49 -6.25 16.85 38.54
CA ALA A 49 -5.38 16.49 39.66
C ALA A 49 -4.22 17.49 39.86
N ASN A 50 -3.66 18.03 38.77
CA ASN A 50 -2.53 18.97 38.82
C ASN A 50 -2.92 20.46 38.82
N THR A 51 -4.22 20.80 38.70
CA THR A 51 -4.71 22.20 38.76
C THR A 51 -4.63 22.80 40.17
N GLY A 52 -4.29 22.00 41.20
CA GLY A 52 -4.07 22.51 42.55
C GLY A 52 -5.35 22.89 43.32
N ASN A 53 -6.53 22.55 42.79
CA ASN A 53 -7.83 22.78 43.44
C ASN A 53 -8.14 21.78 44.57
N ILE A 54 -7.29 20.79 44.81
CA ILE A 54 -7.47 19.78 45.87
C ILE A 54 -6.61 20.18 47.08
N PRO A 55 -7.20 20.48 48.25
CA PRO A 55 -6.44 20.70 49.47
C PRO A 55 -5.61 19.45 49.78
N ASN A 56 -4.35 19.61 50.18
CA ASN A 56 -3.42 18.54 50.57
C ASN A 56 -2.61 17.81 49.46
N ILE A 57 -2.72 18.19 48.18
CA ILE A 57 -1.89 17.62 47.10
C ILE A 57 -0.96 18.70 46.54
N THR A 58 0.35 18.54 46.73
CA THR A 58 1.35 19.41 46.09
C THR A 58 1.29 19.16 44.58
N PRO A 59 1.13 20.20 43.73
CA PRO A 59 1.13 20.02 42.27
C PRO A 59 2.48 19.43 41.83
N PHE A 60 2.45 18.20 41.32
CA PHE A 60 3.65 17.48 40.90
C PHE A 60 4.07 17.88 39.48
N ASP A 61 3.09 18.16 38.60
CA ASP A 61 3.29 18.58 37.22
C ASP A 61 2.65 19.97 37.04
N GLN A 62 3.39 21.04 37.36
CA GLN A 62 2.90 22.41 37.20
C GLN A 62 2.78 22.78 35.73
N PHE A 63 1.80 23.62 35.39
CA PHE A 63 1.66 24.18 34.05
C PHE A 63 3.01 24.77 33.60
N PRO A 64 3.63 24.29 32.50
CA PRO A 64 3.01 23.71 31.28
C PRO A 64 2.96 22.16 31.15
N PHE A 65 2.93 21.41 32.25
CA PHE A 65 2.89 19.92 32.27
C PHE A 65 4.02 19.19 31.51
N PRO A 66 5.31 19.39 31.85
CA PRO A 66 6.43 18.76 31.14
C PRO A 66 6.41 17.22 31.16
N LEU A 67 5.96 16.61 32.26
CA LEU A 67 5.98 15.15 32.40
C LEU A 67 4.93 14.49 31.51
N MET A 68 3.70 15.03 31.51
CA MET A 68 2.64 14.59 30.61
C MET A 68 3.09 14.70 29.15
N THR A 69 3.64 15.85 28.76
CA THR A 69 4.07 16.10 27.37
C THR A 69 5.14 15.09 26.93
N THR A 70 6.09 14.76 27.81
CA THR A 70 7.14 13.78 27.50
C THR A 70 6.55 12.40 27.27
N ILE A 71 5.67 11.93 28.15
CA ILE A 71 5.02 10.61 28.06
C ILE A 71 4.18 10.51 26.78
N VAL A 72 3.36 11.53 26.50
CA VAL A 72 2.50 11.58 25.31
C VAL A 72 3.31 11.60 24.03
N SER A 73 4.43 12.34 23.99
CA SER A 73 5.28 12.38 22.80
C SER A 73 5.91 11.01 22.49
N LEU A 74 6.33 10.27 23.53
CA LEU A 74 6.86 8.92 23.36
C LEU A 74 5.76 7.95 22.90
N GLU A 75 4.58 8.03 23.50
CA GLU A 75 3.41 7.24 23.10
C GLU A 75 3.05 7.48 21.63
N ALA A 76 3.03 8.75 21.19
CA ALA A 76 2.74 9.12 19.81
C ALA A 76 3.75 8.55 18.81
N ILE A 77 5.05 8.51 19.15
CA ILE A 77 6.08 7.89 18.31
C ILE A 77 5.81 6.38 18.18
N ILE A 78 5.53 5.69 19.28
CA ILE A 78 5.24 4.26 19.28
C ILE A 78 3.99 3.96 18.43
N LEU A 79 2.92 4.74 18.60
CA LEU A 79 1.70 4.62 17.81
C LEU A 79 1.98 4.79 16.31
N THR A 80 2.75 5.81 15.94
CA THR A 80 3.11 6.09 14.55
C THR A 80 3.88 4.93 13.93
N LEU A 81 4.84 4.33 14.66
CA LEU A 81 5.60 3.18 14.18
C LEU A 81 4.71 1.95 13.98
N ILE A 82 3.78 1.68 14.91
CA ILE A 82 2.84 0.57 14.78
C ILE A 82 1.92 0.77 13.56
N VAL A 83 1.40 1.98 13.39
CA VAL A 83 0.59 2.34 12.22
C VAL A 83 1.39 2.16 10.94
N LEU A 84 2.65 2.62 10.88
CA LEU A 84 3.51 2.48 9.71
C LEU A 84 3.80 1.00 9.39
N MET A 85 4.03 0.17 10.41
CA MET A 85 4.20 -1.27 10.22
C MET A 85 2.92 -1.92 9.65
N SER A 86 1.75 -1.55 10.18
CA SER A 86 0.46 -2.03 9.68
C SER A 86 0.21 -1.59 8.24
N GLN A 87 0.48 -0.32 7.92
CA GLN A 87 0.38 0.22 6.56
C GLN A 87 1.33 -0.49 5.59
N ASN A 88 2.58 -0.69 5.98
CA ASN A 88 3.57 -1.39 5.14
C ASN A 88 3.14 -2.83 4.85
N ARG A 89 2.59 -3.52 5.84
CA ARG A 89 2.05 -4.88 5.66
C ARG A 89 0.84 -4.89 4.72
N GLN A 90 -0.13 -4.01 4.93
CA GLN A 90 -1.31 -3.91 4.08
C GLN A 90 -0.95 -3.55 2.64
N SER A 91 0.03 -2.66 2.43
CA SER A 91 0.57 -2.31 1.11
C SER A 91 1.16 -3.53 0.41
N PHE A 92 1.99 -4.31 1.10
CA PHE A 92 2.56 -5.54 0.55
C PHE A 92 1.48 -6.56 0.13
N ILE A 93 0.48 -6.79 0.99
CA ILE A 93 -0.63 -7.70 0.68
C ILE A 93 -1.43 -7.20 -0.52
N SER A 94 -1.71 -5.89 -0.57
CA SER A 94 -2.42 -5.26 -1.68
C SER A 94 -1.68 -5.46 -3.00
N ASN A 95 -0.36 -5.22 -3.02
CA ASN A 95 0.47 -5.39 -4.22
C ASN A 95 0.49 -6.85 -4.70
N LEU A 96 0.66 -7.80 -3.78
CA LEU A 96 0.63 -9.22 -4.12
C LEU A 96 -0.73 -9.64 -4.69
N ARG A 97 -1.82 -9.14 -4.11
CA ARG A 97 -3.17 -9.40 -4.61
C ARG A 97 -3.36 -8.84 -6.02
N GLU A 98 -2.88 -7.63 -6.27
CA GLU A 98 -2.94 -7.00 -7.59
C GLU A 98 -2.16 -7.80 -8.64
N GLU A 99 -0.97 -8.30 -8.29
CA GLU A 99 -0.17 -9.15 -9.17
C GLU A 99 -0.89 -10.47 -9.50
N ILE A 100 -1.47 -11.13 -8.49
CA ILE A 100 -2.25 -12.37 -8.69
C ILE A 100 -3.48 -12.10 -9.54
N ASP A 101 -4.23 -11.04 -9.25
CA ASP A 101 -5.45 -10.67 -9.99
C ASP A 101 -5.11 -10.37 -11.46
N MET A 102 -3.99 -9.70 -11.72
CA MET A 102 -3.48 -9.50 -13.08
C MET A 102 -3.17 -10.84 -13.76
N GLN A 103 -2.41 -11.73 -13.13
CA GLN A 103 -2.07 -13.03 -13.73
C GLN A 103 -3.31 -13.90 -14.03
N VAL A 104 -4.29 -13.92 -13.12
CA VAL A 104 -5.55 -14.64 -13.30
C VAL A 104 -6.34 -14.04 -14.46
N ASN A 105 -6.41 -12.71 -14.57
CA ASN A 105 -7.11 -12.05 -15.67
C ASN A 105 -6.46 -12.38 -17.02
N LEU A 106 -5.13 -12.33 -17.11
CA LEU A 106 -4.39 -12.67 -18.33
C LEU A 106 -4.55 -14.14 -18.73
N THR A 107 -4.60 -15.03 -17.74
CA THR A 107 -4.87 -16.46 -17.99
C THR A 107 -6.29 -16.64 -18.51
N SER A 108 -7.27 -15.99 -17.88
CA SER A 108 -8.68 -16.05 -18.29
C SER A 108 -8.88 -15.50 -19.71
N GLU A 109 -8.25 -14.38 -20.05
CA GLU A 109 -8.30 -13.83 -21.41
C GLU A 109 -7.75 -14.83 -22.45
N ARG A 110 -6.59 -15.44 -22.18
CA ARG A 110 -6.02 -16.48 -23.07
C ARG A 110 -6.95 -17.68 -23.21
N GLU A 111 -7.51 -18.17 -22.12
CA GLU A 111 -8.45 -19.30 -22.15
C GLU A 111 -9.71 -18.97 -22.95
N ILE A 112 -10.27 -17.76 -22.76
CA ILE A 112 -11.43 -17.27 -23.52
C ILE A 112 -11.09 -17.16 -25.01
N THR A 113 -9.95 -16.54 -25.36
CA THR A 113 -9.50 -16.45 -26.76
C THR A 113 -9.30 -17.85 -27.34
N LYS A 114 -8.78 -18.81 -26.57
CA LYS A 114 -8.65 -20.20 -27.02
C LYS A 114 -9.99 -20.87 -27.28
N ILE A 115 -10.96 -20.66 -26.39
CA ILE A 115 -12.32 -21.15 -26.56
C ILE A 115 -12.95 -20.54 -27.82
N LEU A 116 -12.81 -19.22 -28.04
CA LEU A 116 -13.29 -18.54 -29.24
C LEU A 116 -12.65 -19.12 -30.51
N GLN A 117 -11.33 -19.34 -30.52
CA GLN A 117 -10.63 -19.99 -31.63
C GLN A 117 -11.20 -21.38 -31.94
N ILE A 118 -11.52 -22.17 -30.91
CA ILE A 118 -12.12 -23.50 -31.08
C ILE A 118 -13.54 -23.39 -31.64
N LEU A 119 -14.36 -22.46 -31.12
CA LEU A 119 -15.73 -22.24 -31.60
C LEU A 119 -15.76 -21.81 -33.06
N VAL A 120 -14.87 -20.91 -33.47
CA VAL A 120 -14.73 -20.48 -34.87
C VAL A 120 -14.39 -21.66 -35.77
N LYS A 121 -13.41 -22.49 -35.37
CA LYS A 121 -13.07 -23.71 -36.12
C LYS A 121 -14.23 -24.70 -36.25
N ILE A 122 -15.09 -24.79 -35.24
CA ILE A 122 -16.29 -25.63 -35.30
C ILE A 122 -17.33 -25.02 -36.25
N ALA A 123 -17.57 -23.71 -36.17
CA ALA A 123 -18.49 -23.01 -37.05
C ALA A 123 -18.09 -23.12 -38.53
N GLU A 124 -16.80 -22.96 -38.84
CA GLU A 124 -16.22 -23.16 -40.17
C GLU A 124 -16.49 -24.57 -40.69
N LYS A 125 -16.31 -25.61 -39.86
CA LYS A 125 -16.61 -27.00 -40.23
C LYS A 125 -18.09 -27.26 -40.49
N GLN A 126 -18.98 -26.50 -39.86
CA GLN A 126 -20.43 -26.56 -40.08
C GLN A 126 -20.90 -25.69 -41.26
N GLY A 127 -19.97 -25.03 -41.96
CA GLY A 127 -20.30 -24.13 -43.07
C GLY A 127 -20.94 -22.81 -42.63
N ILE A 128 -20.85 -22.47 -41.34
CA ILE A 128 -21.37 -21.23 -40.78
C ILE A 128 -20.29 -20.15 -40.92
N ARG A 129 -20.60 -19.10 -41.68
CA ARG A 129 -19.68 -17.98 -41.89
C ARG A 129 -19.84 -16.96 -40.76
N LEU A 130 -18.79 -16.76 -39.98
CA LEU A 130 -18.71 -15.75 -38.93
C LEU A 130 -17.95 -14.53 -39.48
N ASP A 131 -18.69 -13.52 -39.93
CA ASP A 131 -18.14 -12.23 -40.42
C ASP A 131 -18.49 -11.14 -39.40
N ASP A 132 -17.82 -11.21 -38.25
CA ASP A 132 -17.97 -10.25 -37.17
C ASP A 132 -16.61 -9.59 -36.89
N LYS A 133 -16.60 -8.26 -37.00
CA LYS A 133 -15.41 -7.44 -36.76
C LYS A 133 -14.98 -7.50 -35.28
N ASP A 134 -15.94 -7.57 -34.36
CA ASP A 134 -15.66 -7.61 -32.92
C ASP A 134 -15.04 -8.95 -32.55
N LEU A 135 -15.54 -10.06 -33.12
CA LEU A 135 -14.93 -11.38 -32.94
C LEU A 135 -13.49 -11.44 -33.46
N SER A 136 -13.24 -10.83 -34.61
CA SER A 136 -11.89 -10.75 -35.19
C SER A 136 -10.91 -9.96 -34.30
N GLU A 137 -11.42 -8.98 -33.55
CA GLU A 137 -10.64 -8.24 -32.57
C GLU A 137 -10.39 -9.06 -31.29
N MET A 138 -11.40 -9.76 -30.78
CA MET A 138 -11.29 -10.64 -29.59
C MET A 138 -10.36 -11.85 -29.79
N LEU A 139 -10.19 -12.30 -31.04
CA LEU A 139 -9.27 -13.39 -31.39
C LEU A 139 -7.79 -12.97 -31.38
N LYS A 140 -7.50 -11.67 -31.31
CA LYS A 140 -6.12 -11.19 -31.14
C LYS A 140 -5.66 -11.58 -29.74
N GLU A 141 -4.75 -12.55 -29.65
CA GLU A 141 -4.14 -12.90 -28.37
C GLU A 141 -3.40 -11.69 -27.80
N ILE A 142 -3.73 -11.33 -26.56
CA ILE A 142 -2.95 -10.37 -25.80
C ILE A 142 -1.70 -11.10 -25.32
N GLU A 143 -0.57 -10.86 -25.99
CA GLU A 143 0.71 -11.44 -25.60
C GLU A 143 1.13 -10.83 -24.25
N VAL A 144 1.31 -11.66 -23.21
CA VAL A 144 1.64 -11.14 -21.86
C VAL A 144 2.95 -10.36 -21.83
N SER A 145 3.94 -10.74 -22.67
CA SER A 145 5.15 -9.96 -22.83
C SER A 145 4.92 -8.56 -23.42
N TYR A 146 3.83 -8.32 -24.16
CA TYR A 146 3.46 -6.97 -24.60
C TYR A 146 3.01 -6.10 -23.42
N LEU A 147 2.29 -6.67 -22.45
CA LEU A 147 1.87 -5.95 -21.25
C LEU A 147 3.04 -5.72 -20.29
N GLU A 148 3.90 -6.72 -20.08
CA GLU A 148 5.14 -6.57 -19.29
C GLU A 148 6.03 -5.46 -19.87
N ARG A 149 6.27 -5.47 -21.19
CA ARG A 149 7.08 -4.44 -21.85
C ARG A 149 6.46 -3.05 -21.76
N LYS A 150 5.13 -2.94 -21.87
CA LYS A 150 4.42 -1.66 -21.75
C LYS A 150 4.42 -1.14 -20.31
N LEU A 151 4.39 -2.04 -19.32
CA LEU A 151 4.52 -1.70 -17.90
C LEU A 151 5.95 -1.26 -17.58
N GLU A 152 6.97 -1.96 -18.09
CA GLU A 152 8.38 -1.56 -18.01
C GLU A 152 8.63 -0.19 -18.65
N GLU A 153 8.14 0.05 -19.87
CA GLU A 153 8.22 1.37 -20.52
C GLU A 153 7.59 2.47 -19.65
N GLN A 154 6.42 2.21 -19.04
CA GLN A 154 5.77 3.19 -18.15
C GLN A 154 6.54 3.41 -16.85
N LEU A 155 7.18 2.38 -16.30
CA LEU A 155 8.02 2.48 -15.11
C LEU A 155 9.34 3.22 -15.40
N GLU A 156 9.97 2.99 -16.55
CA GLU A 156 11.14 3.74 -17.01
C GLU A 156 10.82 5.22 -17.29
N ILE A 157 9.64 5.50 -17.85
CA ILE A 157 9.18 6.88 -18.07
C ILE A 157 8.92 7.59 -16.73
N LYS A 158 8.38 6.89 -15.71
CA LYS A 158 8.15 7.46 -14.37
C LYS A 158 9.45 7.70 -13.59
N HIS A 159 10.48 6.86 -13.81
CA HIS A 159 11.83 7.05 -13.26
C HIS A 159 12.70 8.05 -14.05
N SER A 160 12.30 8.42 -15.26
CA SER A 160 12.87 9.54 -16.01
C SER A 160 12.43 10.87 -15.42
N ASN A 161 12.88 11.12 -14.18
CA ASN A 161 12.57 12.28 -13.38
C ASN A 161 12.81 13.56 -14.24
N PRO A 162 11.76 14.32 -14.61
CA PRO A 162 11.91 15.52 -15.43
C PRO A 162 12.79 16.57 -14.75
N LEU A 163 12.88 16.51 -13.42
CA LEU A 163 13.80 17.30 -12.61
C LEU A 163 15.26 16.95 -12.88
N GLN A 164 15.61 15.70 -13.19
CA GLN A 164 16.98 15.31 -13.53
C GLN A 164 17.40 15.89 -14.89
N LYS A 165 16.47 15.92 -15.86
CA LYS A 165 16.71 16.58 -17.16
C LYS A 165 16.85 18.09 -17.02
N VAL A 166 16.05 18.72 -16.16
CA VAL A 166 16.15 20.17 -15.88
C VAL A 166 17.43 20.49 -15.12
N VAL A 167 17.78 19.72 -14.09
CA VAL A 167 19.03 19.88 -13.34
C VAL A 167 20.22 19.71 -14.28
N ASN A 168 20.29 18.65 -15.07
CA ASN A 168 21.41 18.45 -16.02
C ASN A 168 21.49 19.54 -17.09
N LYS A 169 20.34 20.07 -17.55
CA LYS A 169 20.30 21.19 -18.51
C LYS A 169 20.74 22.51 -17.87
N VAL A 170 20.43 22.74 -16.59
CA VAL A 170 20.87 23.92 -15.85
C VAL A 170 22.37 23.81 -15.52
N THR A 171 22.84 22.64 -15.06
CA THR A 171 24.26 22.40 -14.74
C THR A 171 25.14 22.56 -15.98
N SER A 172 24.72 22.07 -17.15
CA SER A 172 25.48 22.26 -18.41
C SER A 172 25.42 23.69 -18.95
N SER A 173 24.36 24.44 -18.63
CA SER A 173 24.24 25.88 -18.92
C SER A 173 25.09 26.74 -17.99
N LEU A 174 25.51 26.22 -16.83
CA LEU A 174 26.38 26.90 -15.87
C LEU A 174 27.86 26.60 -16.14
N GLU A 175 28.21 25.37 -16.54
CA GLU A 175 29.59 25.01 -16.91
C GLU A 175 30.08 25.71 -18.19
N THR A 176 29.18 26.01 -19.13
CA THR A 176 29.50 26.75 -20.36
C THR A 176 29.64 28.25 -20.14
N ARG A 177 29.32 28.76 -18.95
CA ARG A 177 29.35 30.20 -18.60
C ARG A 177 30.50 30.63 -17.70
N SER A 178 31.41 29.71 -17.32
CA SER A 178 32.62 30.10 -16.59
C SER A 178 33.69 30.61 -17.57
N PRO A 179 34.04 31.91 -17.56
CA PRO A 179 35.08 32.43 -18.42
C PRO A 179 36.44 31.89 -17.95
N LYS A 180 37.25 31.44 -18.92
CA LYS A 180 38.69 31.27 -18.72
C LYS A 180 39.27 32.60 -18.23
N VAL A 181 39.75 32.61 -17.00
CA VAL A 181 40.72 33.57 -16.48
C VAL A 181 41.88 32.76 -15.95
#